data_AF-A0A7V8TYR0-F1
#
_entry.id   AF-A0A7V8TYR0-F1
#
_cell.length_a   1.000
_cell.length_b   1.000
_cell.length_c   1.000
_cell.angle_alpha   90.00
_cell.angle_beta   90.00
_cell.angle_gamma   90.00
#
_symmetry.space_group_name_H-M   'P 1'
#
loop_
_entity.id
_entity.type
_entity.pdbx_description
1 polymer ?
#
loop_
_entity_poly.entity_id
_entity_poly.type
_entity_poly.pdbx_seq_one_letter_code
_entity_poly.pdbx_strand_id
1 'polypeptide(L)'
;MPTVNPKVKIERLEPATVVAPLLVRTPFKIIGSGFSNKIYVYISTKEDGSDDVSNPSASDKKETYKIKIDTDDSATSTDRVLSLIVKPELDAGPFDEKTEFWVAVKLDDMNGKFEGARKTFKLV
;
A
#
# COMPACT_ATOMS: atom_id res chain seq x y z
N MET A 1 -29.65 14.57 1.90
CA MET A 1 -29.03 13.29 1.50
C MET A 1 -27.82 13.10 2.40
N PRO A 2 -27.69 12.00 3.17
CA PRO A 2 -26.49 11.80 3.96
C PRO A 2 -25.34 11.55 2.99
N THR A 3 -24.34 12.42 3.03
CA THR A 3 -23.07 12.27 2.33
C THR A 3 -22.41 11.04 2.93
N VAL A 4 -22.58 9.89 2.29
CA VAL A 4 -21.83 8.68 2.64
C VAL A 4 -20.41 8.96 2.19
N ASN A 5 -19.58 9.54 3.06
CA ASN A 5 -18.14 9.53 2.83
C ASN A 5 -17.76 8.05 2.82
N PRO A 6 -17.35 7.46 1.69
CA PRO A 6 -16.89 6.08 1.70
C PRO A 6 -15.58 6.08 2.48
N LYS A 7 -15.64 5.80 3.78
CA LYS A 7 -14.45 5.52 4.58
C LYS A 7 -13.86 4.25 4.00
N VAL A 8 -12.62 4.33 3.52
CA VAL A 8 -11.95 3.14 3.01
C VAL A 8 -11.74 2.21 4.19
N LYS A 9 -12.20 0.97 4.06
CA LYS A 9 -12.05 -0.04 5.12
C LYS A 9 -11.21 -1.18 4.58
N ILE A 10 -10.10 -1.45 5.24
CA ILE A 10 -9.25 -2.61 4.95
C ILE A 10 -9.71 -3.77 5.83
N GLU A 11 -10.36 -4.76 5.23
CA GLU A 11 -10.81 -5.95 5.97
C GLU A 11 -9.69 -6.97 6.09
N ARG A 12 -9.04 -7.31 4.97
CA ARG A 12 -7.92 -8.26 4.92
C ARG A 12 -7.07 -8.07 3.66
N LEU A 13 -5.90 -8.69 3.64
CA LEU A 13 -5.06 -8.81 2.46
C LEU A 13 -5.03 -10.26 1.96
N GLU A 14 -4.80 -10.41 0.66
CA GLU A 14 -4.60 -11.70 -0.01
C GLU A 14 -3.30 -11.64 -0.81
N PRO A 15 -2.24 -12.39 -0.44
CA PRO A 15 -2.15 -13.26 0.74
C PRO A 15 -2.22 -12.50 2.07
N ALA A 16 -2.55 -13.20 3.16
CA ALA A 16 -2.71 -12.60 4.50
C ALA A 16 -1.44 -11.87 4.99
N THR A 17 -0.28 -12.38 4.58
CA THR A 17 1.01 -11.72 4.72
C THR A 17 1.63 -11.55 3.34
N VAL A 18 1.84 -10.31 2.91
CA VAL A 18 2.50 -9.96 1.66
C VAL A 18 4.01 -10.03 1.89
N VAL A 19 4.64 -11.08 1.38
CA VAL A 19 6.09 -11.26 1.42
C VAL A 19 6.65 -10.77 0.10
N ALA A 20 7.35 -9.64 0.12
CA ALA A 20 7.86 -8.98 -1.07
C ALA A 20 9.39 -9.04 -1.10
N PRO A 21 9.99 -9.89 -1.95
CA PRO A 21 11.44 -9.92 -2.12
C PRO A 21 11.96 -8.71 -2.89
N LEU A 22 13.20 -8.29 -2.61
CA LEU A 22 13.87 -7.25 -3.38
C LEU A 22 13.89 -7.56 -4.89
N LEU A 23 13.61 -6.54 -5.71
CA LEU A 23 13.51 -6.59 -7.18
C LEU A 23 12.41 -7.50 -7.74
N VAL A 24 11.64 -8.20 -6.91
CA VAL A 24 10.60 -9.12 -7.34
C VAL A 24 9.24 -8.43 -7.29
N ARG A 25 8.54 -8.48 -8.43
CA ARG A 25 7.14 -8.06 -8.52
C ARG A 25 6.26 -9.10 -7.84
N THR A 26 5.63 -8.70 -6.75
CA THR A 26 4.77 -9.55 -5.93
C THR A 26 3.34 -9.04 -6.02
N PRO A 27 2.41 -9.79 -6.63
CA PRO A 27 1.01 -9.43 -6.64
C PRO A 27 0.39 -9.66 -5.26
N PHE A 28 -0.48 -8.75 -4.85
CA PHE A 28 -1.32 -8.90 -3.66
C PHE A 28 -2.63 -8.14 -3.85
N LYS A 29 -3.62 -8.44 -3.01
CA LYS A 29 -4.92 -7.77 -3.05
C LYS A 29 -5.27 -7.22 -1.69
N ILE A 30 -5.91 -6.07 -1.69
CA ILE A 30 -6.56 -5.51 -0.51
C ILE A 30 -8.05 -5.76 -0.67
N ILE A 31 -8.63 -6.49 0.29
CA ILE A 31 -10.06 -6.79 0.34
C ILE A 31 -10.70 -5.93 1.42
N GLY A 32 -11.81 -5.31 1.09
CA GLY A 32 -12.39 -4.24 1.89
C GLY A 32 -13.58 -3.59 1.24
N SER A 33 -13.72 -2.28 1.46
CA SER A 33 -14.77 -1.47 0.85
C SER A 33 -14.34 -0.02 0.69
N GLY A 34 -14.86 0.64 -0.35
CA GLY A 34 -14.58 2.05 -0.63
C GLY A 34 -13.41 2.26 -1.59
N PHE A 35 -12.98 1.22 -2.33
CA PHE A 35 -11.84 1.29 -3.24
C PHE A 35 -12.14 1.92 -4.62
N SER A 36 -13.33 2.49 -4.81
CA SER A 36 -13.76 3.10 -6.08
C SER A 36 -13.15 4.47 -6.38
N ASN A 37 -12.41 5.05 -5.42
CA ASN A 37 -11.78 6.36 -5.55
C ASN A 37 -10.30 6.22 -5.89
N LYS A 38 -9.66 7.33 -6.30
CA LYS A 38 -8.20 7.36 -6.39
C LYS A 38 -7.62 7.03 -5.02
N ILE A 39 -6.75 6.04 -4.98
CA ILE A 39 -6.16 5.53 -3.75
C ILE A 39 -4.66 5.48 -3.90
N TYR A 40 -3.99 5.96 -2.87
CA TYR A 40 -2.56 5.82 -2.71
C TYR A 40 -2.28 4.75 -1.66
N VAL A 41 -1.68 3.64 -2.11
CA VAL A 41 -1.23 2.56 -1.23
C VAL A 41 0.27 2.65 -1.08
N TYR A 42 0.73 2.59 0.17
CA TYR A 42 2.13 2.79 0.52
C TYR A 42 2.50 1.86 1.69
N ILE A 43 3.80 1.70 1.91
CA ILE A 43 4.32 0.96 3.05
C ILE A 43 4.75 1.95 4.13
N SER A 44 4.35 1.66 5.36
CA SER A 44 4.68 2.41 6.57
C SER A 44 5.32 1.47 7.58
N THR A 45 6.23 1.98 8.42
CA THR A 45 6.73 1.22 9.59
C THR A 45 5.90 1.50 10.84
N LYS A 46 4.98 2.47 10.79
CA LYS A 46 4.06 2.78 11.88
C LYS A 46 2.62 2.44 11.53
N GLU A 47 1.86 2.07 12.56
CA GLU A 47 0.43 1.76 12.48
C GLU A 47 -0.42 2.96 12.03
N ASP A 48 -0.02 4.18 12.38
CA ASP A 48 -0.72 5.41 12.02
C ASP A 48 -0.44 5.88 10.60
N GLY A 49 0.43 5.18 9.84
CA GLY A 49 0.78 5.54 8.48
C GLY A 49 1.55 6.86 8.36
N SER A 50 2.11 7.38 9.46
CA SER A 50 2.76 8.70 9.47
C SER A 50 4.09 8.72 8.72
N ASP A 51 4.74 7.57 8.51
CA ASP A 51 5.94 7.42 7.70
C ASP A 51 5.64 6.67 6.38
N ASP A 52 6.04 7.25 5.25
CA ASP A 52 5.98 6.59 3.95
C ASP A 52 7.38 6.10 3.58
N VAL A 53 7.65 4.82 3.85
CA VAL A 53 8.95 4.21 3.50
C VAL A 53 9.03 3.78 2.04
N SER A 54 7.89 3.66 1.35
CA SER A 54 7.87 3.48 -0.11
C SER A 54 8.37 4.73 -0.84
N ASN A 55 8.06 5.92 -0.33
CA ASN A 55 8.43 7.20 -0.92
C ASN A 55 9.03 8.16 0.13
N PRO A 56 10.24 7.86 0.65
CA PRO A 56 10.86 8.67 1.70
C PRO A 56 11.22 10.09 1.25
N SER A 57 11.33 10.33 -0.06
CA SER A 57 11.59 11.64 -0.64
C SER A 57 10.32 12.47 -0.86
N ALA A 58 9.13 11.91 -0.56
CA ALA A 58 7.83 12.52 -0.81
C ALA A 58 7.73 13.12 -2.23
N SER A 59 8.31 12.44 -3.23
CA SER A 59 8.36 12.92 -4.61
C SER A 59 7.19 12.35 -5.40
N ASP A 60 6.63 13.12 -6.33
CA ASP A 60 5.66 12.63 -7.31
C ASP A 60 6.26 11.66 -8.35
N LYS A 61 7.60 11.54 -8.36
CA LYS A 61 8.31 10.68 -9.31
C LYS A 61 8.36 9.25 -8.77
N LYS A 62 7.58 8.35 -9.37
CA LYS A 62 7.62 6.90 -9.07
C LYS A 62 9.02 6.27 -9.18
N GLU A 63 9.93 6.89 -9.94
CA GLU A 63 11.31 6.43 -10.08
C GLU A 63 12.12 6.50 -8.78
N THR A 64 11.77 7.41 -7.86
CA THR A 64 12.44 7.57 -6.56
C THR A 64 11.82 6.70 -5.47
N TYR A 65 10.81 5.90 -5.82
CA TYR A 65 10.15 5.04 -4.86
C TYR A 65 11.03 3.84 -4.58
N LYS A 66 11.31 3.68 -3.30
CA LYS A 66 12.00 2.54 -2.71
C LYS A 66 11.18 1.27 -2.80
N ILE A 67 9.86 1.39 -2.60
CA ILE A 67 8.91 0.29 -2.76
C ILE A 67 7.81 0.78 -3.68
N LYS A 68 7.80 0.26 -4.92
CA LYS A 68 6.80 0.62 -5.93
C LYS A 68 5.56 -0.21 -5.70
N ILE A 69 4.41 0.44 -5.56
CA ILE A 69 3.11 -0.23 -5.49
C ILE A 69 2.27 0.33 -6.62
N ASP A 70 1.91 -0.53 -7.54
CA ASP A 70 1.10 -0.19 -8.71
C ASP A 70 -0.18 -1.01 -8.69
N THR A 71 -1.25 -0.44 -9.24
CA THR A 71 -2.47 -1.22 -9.52
C THR A 71 -2.18 -2.27 -10.57
N ASP A 72 -2.66 -3.48 -10.34
CA ASP A 72 -2.56 -4.55 -11.32
C ASP A 72 -3.61 -4.32 -12.42
N ASP A 73 -3.20 -3.71 -13.52
CA ASP A 73 -4.08 -3.45 -14.67
C ASP A 73 -4.62 -4.73 -15.33
N SER A 74 -4.00 -5.88 -15.05
CA SER A 74 -4.45 -7.18 -15.53
C SER A 74 -5.55 -7.80 -14.66
N ALA A 75 -5.80 -7.25 -13.47
CA ALA A 75 -6.77 -7.75 -12.51
C ALA A 75 -7.95 -6.78 -12.34
N THR A 76 -9.16 -7.31 -12.24
CA THR A 76 -10.36 -6.50 -12.02
C THR A 76 -10.35 -5.91 -10.60
N SER A 77 -10.06 -4.62 -10.49
CA SER A 77 -10.28 -3.87 -9.26
C SER A 77 -11.75 -3.45 -9.16
N THR A 78 -12.35 -3.66 -8.00
CA THR A 78 -13.75 -3.33 -7.69
C THR A 78 -13.79 -2.43 -6.45
N ASP A 79 -14.98 -1.95 -6.08
CA ASP A 79 -15.16 -1.18 -4.83
C ASP A 79 -14.73 -1.97 -3.57
N ARG A 80 -14.60 -3.30 -3.68
CA ARG A 80 -14.28 -4.22 -2.58
C ARG A 80 -12.92 -4.90 -2.67
N VAL A 81 -12.33 -4.94 -3.86
CA VAL A 81 -11.07 -5.64 -4.10
C VAL A 81 -10.17 -4.73 -4.91
N LEU A 82 -9.04 -4.34 -4.31
CA LEU A 82 -8.00 -3.59 -4.99
C LEU A 82 -6.83 -4.54 -5.26
N SER A 83 -6.56 -4.81 -6.54
CA SER A 83 -5.45 -5.67 -6.95
C SER A 83 -4.21 -4.81 -7.20
N LEU A 84 -3.10 -5.18 -6.58
CA LEU A 84 -1.86 -4.39 -6.55
C LEU A 84 -0.66 -5.29 -6.82
N ILE A 85 0.40 -4.68 -7.33
CA ILE A 85 1.72 -5.30 -7.49
C ILE A 85 2.69 -4.45 -6.69
N VAL A 86 3.35 -5.07 -5.70
CA VAL A 86 4.47 -4.45 -5.00
C VAL A 86 5.78 -4.90 -5.61
N LYS A 87 6.71 -3.97 -5.80
CA LYS A 87 8.08 -4.24 -6.21
C LYS A 87 9.03 -3.37 -5.39
N PRO A 88 9.66 -3.95 -4.37
CA PRO A 88 10.77 -3.29 -3.68
C PRO A 88 11.98 -3.15 -4.61
N GLU A 89 12.65 -1.99 -4.58
CA GLU A 89 13.90 -1.75 -5.30
C GLU A 89 15.11 -2.11 -4.42
N LEU A 90 16.32 -2.22 -5.01
CA LEU A 90 17.55 -2.59 -4.27
C LEU A 90 17.88 -1.63 -3.11
N ASP A 91 17.48 -0.37 -3.25
CA ASP A 91 17.70 0.68 -2.27
C ASP A 91 16.50 0.85 -1.31
N ALA A 92 15.52 -0.06 -1.35
CA ALA A 92 14.43 -0.12 -0.39
C ALA A 92 14.96 -0.04 1.04
N GLY A 93 16.13 -0.64 1.26
CA GLY A 93 17.00 -0.41 2.40
C GLY A 93 17.44 -1.73 3.02
N PRO A 94 18.50 -1.73 3.83
CA PRO A 94 18.61 -2.75 4.87
C PRO A 94 17.56 -2.42 5.93
N PHE A 95 16.56 -3.27 6.06
CA PHE A 95 15.63 -3.22 7.19
C PHE A 95 15.94 -4.38 8.12
N ASP A 96 15.82 -4.15 9.42
CA ASP A 96 15.95 -5.22 10.40
C ASP A 96 14.85 -6.26 10.20
N GLU A 97 15.16 -7.54 10.45
CA GLU A 97 14.15 -8.62 10.39
C GLU A 97 12.99 -8.42 11.37
N LYS A 98 13.18 -7.55 12.36
CA LYS A 98 12.18 -7.15 13.36
C LYS A 98 11.36 -5.93 12.94
N THR A 99 11.69 -5.27 11.83
CA THR A 99 10.93 -4.13 11.33
C THR A 99 9.55 -4.60 10.90
N GLU A 100 8.52 -3.98 11.46
CA GLU A 100 7.14 -4.30 11.17
C GLU A 100 6.63 -3.37 10.09
N PHE A 101 6.15 -3.94 9.00
CA PHE A 101 5.64 -3.16 7.88
C PHE A 101 4.12 -3.24 7.81
N TRP A 102 3.55 -2.07 7.58
CA TRP A 102 2.13 -1.82 7.49
C TRP A 102 1.81 -1.40 6.08
N VAL A 103 0.83 -2.07 5.46
CA VAL A 103 0.24 -1.58 4.21
C VAL A 103 -0.74 -0.49 4.60
N ALA A 104 -0.42 0.75 4.24
CA ALA A 104 -1.18 1.94 4.57
C ALA A 104 -1.88 2.49 3.32
N VAL A 105 -3.01 3.15 3.54
CA VAL A 105 -3.88 3.64 2.47
C VAL A 105 -4.29 5.09 2.74
N LYS A 106 -4.11 5.92 1.71
CA LYS A 106 -4.62 7.29 1.62
C LYS A 106 -5.64 7.42 0.49
N LEU A 107 -6.64 8.25 0.69
CA LEU A 107 -7.57 8.66 -0.36
C LEU A 107 -6.98 9.77 -1.23
N ASP A 108 -7.47 9.87 -2.46
CA ASP A 108 -7.12 10.87 -3.48
C ASP A 108 -5.70 10.76 -4.05
N ASP A 109 -4.67 10.96 -3.22
CA ASP A 109 -3.26 10.93 -3.60
C ASP A 109 -2.33 10.77 -2.37
N MET A 110 -1.02 10.95 -2.57
CA MET A 110 -0.01 10.82 -1.50
C MET A 110 -0.14 11.85 -0.37
N ASN A 111 -0.76 13.00 -0.64
CA ASN A 111 -1.04 14.08 0.31
C ASN A 111 -2.47 14.01 0.86
N GLY A 112 -3.27 13.07 0.36
CA GLY A 112 -4.64 12.92 0.79
C GLY A 112 -4.76 12.26 2.17
N LYS A 113 -6.01 12.03 2.55
CA LYS A 113 -6.35 11.65 3.91
C LYS A 113 -6.00 10.19 4.18
N PHE A 114 -5.26 9.94 5.26
CA PHE A 114 -5.03 8.60 5.77
C PHE A 114 -6.36 7.96 6.22
N GLU A 115 -6.62 6.76 5.72
CA GLU A 115 -7.84 6.00 6.06
C GLU A 115 -7.55 4.80 6.95
N GLY A 116 -6.40 4.17 6.81
CA GLY A 116 -6.01 3.04 7.66
C GLY A 116 -4.75 2.33 7.22
N ALA A 117 -4.23 1.48 8.10
CA ALA A 117 -3.10 0.62 7.83
C ALA A 117 -3.30 -0.79 8.41
N ARG A 118 -2.61 -1.78 7.84
CA ARG A 118 -2.65 -3.18 8.28
C ARG A 118 -1.25 -3.78 8.31
N LYS A 119 -0.84 -4.28 9.47
CA LYS A 119 0.42 -5.01 9.69
C LYS A 119 0.39 -6.37 9.02
N THR A 120 0.77 -6.39 7.76
CA THR A 120 0.64 -7.57 6.89
C THR A 120 1.73 -7.63 5.84
N PHE A 121 2.72 -6.73 5.88
CA PHE A 121 3.80 -6.68 4.90
C PHE A 121 5.09 -7.20 5.51
N LYS A 122 5.86 -7.94 4.72
CA LYS A 122 7.19 -8.40 5.06
C LYS A 122 8.11 -8.20 3.86
N LEU A 123 9.15 -7.42 4.06
CA LEU A 123 10.23 -7.28 3.10
C LEU A 123 11.27 -8.38 3.35
N VAL A 124 11.75 -9.03 2.28
CA VAL A 124 12.77 -10.11 2.33
C VAL A 124 13.82 -10.00 1.23
#